data_AF-A0A9X1AEC3-F1
#
_entry.id   AF-A0A9X1AEC3-F1
#
_cell.length_a   1.000
_cell.length_b   1.000
_cell.length_c   1.000
_cell.angle_alpha   90.00
_cell.angle_beta   90.00
_cell.angle_gamma   90.00
#
_symmetry.space_group_name_H-M   'P 1'
#
loop_
_entity.id
_entity.type
_entity.pdbx_description
1 polymer ?
#
loop_
_entity_poly.entity_id
_entity_poly.type
_entity_poly.pdbx_seq_one_letter_code
_entity_poly.pdbx_strand_id
1 'polypeptide(L)' 'MALEQIKAQIAVLLQEMVNQPEDSHELQEQLREKLSELRAQGLPLPKDLVDLEKRLDDDFSEQED' A
#
# COMPACT_ATOMS: atom_id res chain seq x y z
N MET A 1 -2.96 11.30 16.03
CA MET A 1 -4.02 10.27 16.20
C MET A 1 -3.57 8.97 15.51
N ALA A 2 -4.15 7.81 15.85
CA ALA A 2 -3.72 6.50 15.32
C ALA A 2 -3.79 6.42 13.77
N LEU A 3 -4.84 6.97 13.16
CA LEU A 3 -5.00 6.99 11.70
C LEU A 3 -3.93 7.83 10.97
N GLU A 4 -3.54 8.97 11.54
CA GLU A 4 -2.53 9.86 10.93
C GLU A 4 -1.15 9.22 10.92
N GLN A 5 -0.81 8.48 11.99
CA GLN A 5 0.44 7.73 12.07
C GLN A 5 0.51 6.62 11.04
N ILE A 6 -0.62 5.98 10.72
CA ILE A 6 -0.68 4.93 9.71
C ILE A 6 -0.56 5.53 8.30
N LYS A 7 -1.25 6.64 8.02
CA LYS A 7 -1.08 7.37 6.75
C LYS A 7 0.37 7.81 6.52
N ALA A 8 1.06 8.27 7.57
CA ALA A 8 2.47 8.64 7.49
C ALA A 8 3.36 7.44 7.14
N GLN A 9 3.12 6.27 7.74
CA GLN A 9 3.85 5.05 7.41
C GLN A 9 3.64 4.62 5.96
N ILE A 10 2.40 4.68 5.46
CA ILE A 10 2.10 4.37 4.05
C ILE A 10 2.79 5.36 3.11
N ALA A 11 2.80 6.65 3.46
CA ALA A 11 3.49 7.66 2.65
C ALA A 11 5.00 7.41 2.57
N VAL A 12 5.62 6.94 3.67
CA VAL A 12 7.04 6.54 3.68
C VAL A 12 7.27 5.35 2.74
N LEU A 13 6.45 4.30 2.83
CA LEU A 13 6.59 3.12 1.94
C LEU A 13 6.43 3.49 0.46
N LEU A 14 5.45 4.34 0.14
CA LEU A 14 5.27 4.86 -1.22
C LEU A 14 6.50 5.63 -1.71
N GLN A 15 7.09 6.43 -0.84
CA GLN A 15 8.28 7.19 -1.18
C GLN A 15 9.50 6.28 -1.35
N GLU A 16 9.61 5.23 -0.54
CA GLU A 16 10.65 4.20 -0.68
C GLU A 16 10.50 3.43 -2.00
N MET A 17 9.29 3.07 -2.42
CA MET A 17 9.04 2.44 -3.72
C MET A 17 9.49 3.30 -4.91
N VAL A 18 9.35 4.63 -4.80
CA VAL A 18 9.81 5.57 -5.82
C VAL A 18 11.34 5.69 -5.81
N ASN A 19 11.96 5.66 -4.63
CA ASN A 19 13.41 5.80 -4.48
C ASN A 19 14.17 4.51 -4.80
N GLN A 20 13.56 3.34 -4.55
CA GLN A 20 14.15 2.00 -4.70
C GLN A 20 13.22 1.13 -5.56
N PRO A 21 13.17 1.35 -6.88
CA PRO A 21 12.32 0.58 -7.78
C PRO A 21 12.73 -0.89 -7.86
N GLU A 22 14.00 -1.24 -7.60
CA GLU A 22 14.45 -2.63 -7.48
C GLU A 22 13.72 -3.41 -6.37
N ASP A 23 13.39 -2.75 -5.27
CA ASP A 23 12.70 -3.34 -4.11
C ASP A 23 11.19 -3.12 -4.16
N SER A 24 10.67 -2.58 -5.27
CA SER A 24 9.26 -2.20 -5.40
C SER A 24 8.31 -3.37 -5.14
N HIS A 25 8.65 -4.59 -5.55
CA HIS A 25 7.83 -5.79 -5.26
C HIS A 25 7.72 -6.08 -3.77
N GLU A 26 8.84 -6.06 -3.04
CA GLU A 26 8.84 -6.33 -1.59
C GLU A 26 8.07 -5.23 -0.84
N LEU A 27 8.28 -3.97 -1.24
CA LEU A 27 7.56 -2.83 -0.66
C LEU A 27 6.07 -2.83 -1.00
N GLN A 28 5.68 -3.29 -2.19
CA GLN A 28 4.27 -3.49 -2.57
C GLN A 28 3.59 -4.53 -1.69
N GLU A 29 4.26 -5.65 -1.43
CA GLU A 29 3.73 -6.73 -0.60
C GLU A 29 3.51 -6.23 0.84
N GLN A 30 4.50 -5.55 1.42
CA GLN A 30 4.39 -4.92 2.74
C GLN A 30 3.27 -3.87 2.80
N LEU A 31 3.10 -3.08 1.75
CA LEU A 31 2.03 -2.09 1.64
C LEU A 31 0.65 -2.74 1.59
N ARG A 32 0.50 -3.84 0.83
CA ARG A 32 -0.75 -4.61 0.76
C ARG A 32 -1.13 -5.22 2.10
N GLU A 33 -0.18 -5.83 2.80
CA GLU A 33 -0.41 -6.37 4.14
C GLU A 33 -0.93 -5.30 5.10
N LYS A 34 -0.28 -4.12 5.13
CA LYS A 34 -0.72 -2.98 5.95
C LYS A 34 -2.13 -2.49 5.60
N LEU A 35 -2.48 -2.44 4.31
CA LEU A 35 -3.82 -2.04 3.86
C LEU A 35 -4.88 -3.08 4.27
N SER A 36 -4.55 -4.37 4.19
CA SER A 36 -5.41 -5.46 4.66
C SER A 36 -5.62 -5.42 6.17
N GLU A 37 -4.56 -5.21 6.96
CA GLU A 37 -4.65 -5.04 8.41
C GLU A 37 -5.54 -3.86 8.80
N LEU A 38 -5.45 -2.74 8.08
CA LEU A 38 -6.31 -1.57 8.29
C LEU A 38 -7.78 -1.88 8.02
N ARG A 39 -8.05 -2.59 6.93
CA ARG A 39 -9.39 -3.04 6.56
C ARG A 39 -9.95 -4.00 7.61
N ALA A 40 -9.13 -4.91 8.12
CA ALA A 40 -9.50 -5.86 9.17
C ALA A 40 -9.81 -5.18 10.51
N GLN A 41 -9.17 -4.04 10.81
CA GLN A 41 -9.48 -3.22 11.99
C GLN A 41 -10.81 -2.46 11.86
N GLY A 42 -11.50 -2.54 10.72
CA GLY A 42 -12.77 -1.84 10.48
C GLY A 42 -12.62 -0.32 10.37
N LEU A 43 -11.40 0.17 10.14
CA LEU A 43 -11.14 1.59 9.97
C LEU A 43 -11.55 2.00 8.54
N PRO A 44 -12.24 3.13 8.36
CA PRO A 44 -12.53 3.64 7.02
C PRO A 44 -11.23 4.04 6.33
N LEU A 45 -10.83 3.24 5.33
CA LEU A 45 -9.71 3.58 4.45
C LEU A 45 -10.13 4.77 3.56
N PRO A 46 -9.31 5.84 3.49
CA PRO A 46 -9.48 6.90 2.51
C PRO A 46 -9.52 6.34 1.09
N LYS A 47 -10.32 6.98 0.22
CA LYS A 47 -10.42 6.60 -1.19
C LYS A 47 -9.06 6.49 -1.88
N ASP A 48 -8.15 7.43 -1.60
CA ASP A 48 -6.80 7.44 -2.19
C ASP A 48 -6.01 6.15 -1.90
N LEU A 49 -6.19 5.56 -0.70
CA LEU A 49 -5.54 4.30 -0.32
C LEU A 49 -6.20 3.08 -0.96
N VAL A 50 -7.52 3.12 -1.14
CA VAL A 50 -8.28 2.06 -1.83
C VAL A 50 -7.94 2.05 -3.32
N ASP A 51 -7.86 3.23 -3.94
CA ASP A 51 -7.47 3.38 -5.34
C ASP A 51 -6.01 2.92 -5.56
N LEU A 52 -5.14 3.17 -4.60
CA LEU A 52 -3.77 2.66 -4.59
C LEU A 52 -3.74 1.12 -4.49
N GLU A 53 -4.42 0.53 -3.51
CA GLU A 53 -4.52 -0.93 -3.34
C GLU A 53 -4.95 -1.62 -4.64
N LYS A 54 -5.97 -1.05 -5.30
CA LYS A 54 -6.48 -1.57 -6.55
C LYS A 54 -5.45 -1.52 -7.68
N ARG A 55 -4.72 -0.41 -7.79
CA ARG A 55 -3.64 -0.28 -8.79
C ARG A 55 -2.51 -1.27 -8.55
N LEU A 56 -2.17 -1.51 -7.29
CA LEU A 56 -1.15 -2.50 -6.93
C LEU A 56 -1.60 -3.93 -7.27
N ASP A 57 -2.87 -4.26 -7.02
CA ASP A 57 -3.45 -5.55 -7.41
C ASP A 57 -3.44 -5.73 -8.94
N ASP A 58 -3.80 -4.68 -9.69
CA ASP A 58 -3.81 -4.69 -11.17
C ASP A 58 -2.37 -4.88 -11.72
N ASP A 59 -1.38 -4.10 -11.24
CA ASP A 59 0.03 -4.16 -11.65
C ASP A 59 0.68 -5.55 -11.37
N PHE A 60 0.21 -6.27 -10.34
CA PHE A 60 0.68 -7.62 -10.03
C PHE A 60 0.04 -8.67 -10.94
N SER A 61 -1.24 -8.50 -11.27
CA SER A 61 -1.96 -9.42 -12.16
C SER A 61 -1.45 -9.37 -13.60
N GLU A 62 -0.94 -8.22 -14.06
CA GLU A 62 -0.34 -8.08 -15.39
C GLU A 62 1.07 -8.68 -15.49
N GLN A 63 1.73 -9.02 -14.37
CA GLN A 63 3.06 -9.63 -14.35
C GLN A 63 3.04 -11.17 -14.27
N GLU A 64 1.87 -11.80 -14.11
CA GLU A 64 1.72 -13.27 -14.06
C GLU A 64 1.44 -13.94 -15.44
N ASP A 65 1.45 -13.20 -16.56
CA ASP A 65 1.25 -13.73 -17.94
C ASP A 65 2.53 -13.77 -18.81
#